data_AF-A0A8K0IMN5-F1
#
_entry.id   AF-A0A8K0IMN5-F1
#
_cell.length_a   1.000
_cell.length_b   1.000
_cell.length_c   1.000
_cell.angle_alpha   90.00
_cell.angle_beta   90.00
_cell.angle_gamma   90.00
#
_symmetry.space_group_name_H-M   'P 1'
#
loop_
_entity.id
_entity.type
_entity.pdbx_description
1 polymer ?
#
loop_
_entity_poly.entity_id
_entity_poly.type
_entity_poly.pdbx_seq_one_letter_code
_entity_poly.pdbx_strand_id
1 'polypeptide(L)' 'MSTSSMTGSIVGKHFYKEVTTWLADDGNGWMVMLNYRTLKTPFKRPLKLSNLALAKAIAAEWESQDSILIDI' A
#
# COMPACT_ATOMS: atom_id res chain seq x y z
N MET A 1 -28.03 23.78 3.60
CA MET A 1 -26.97 22.93 4.16
C MET A 1 -26.79 21.77 3.19
N SER A 2 -25.83 21.88 2.27
CA SER A 2 -25.67 20.88 1.20
C SER A 2 -24.50 19.97 1.55
N THR A 3 -24.82 18.74 1.94
CA THR A 3 -23.86 17.65 2.14
C THR A 3 -23.44 17.13 0.76
N SER A 4 -22.36 17.69 0.21
CA SER A 4 -21.72 17.17 -0.99
C SER A 4 -20.86 15.96 -0.61
N SER A 5 -21.46 14.78 -0.63
CA SER A 5 -20.74 13.50 -0.59
C SER A 5 -19.97 13.34 -1.89
N MET A 6 -18.77 13.91 -1.95
CA MET A 6 -17.85 13.73 -3.06
C MET A 6 -17.32 12.29 -2.98
N THR A 7 -18.04 11.34 -3.56
CA THR A 7 -17.50 10.02 -3.95
C THR A 7 -16.54 10.25 -5.12
N GLY A 8 -15.47 11.00 -4.87
CA GLY A 8 -14.31 10.98 -5.73
C GLY A 8 -13.66 9.62 -5.48
N SER A 9 -13.89 8.68 -6.38
CA SER A 9 -13.06 7.49 -6.49
C SER A 9 -11.63 7.98 -6.73
N ILE A 10 -10.84 8.14 -5.67
CA ILE A 10 -9.39 8.38 -5.74
C ILE A 10 -8.72 7.04 -6.12
N VAL A 11 -9.31 6.31 -7.06
CA VAL A 11 -8.77 5.08 -7.60
C VAL A 11 -7.76 5.52 -8.65
N GLY A 12 -6.48 5.54 -8.26
CA GLY A 12 -5.38 5.85 -9.18
C GLY A 12 -4.46 7.00 -8.77
N LYS A 13 -4.80 7.82 -7.76
CA LYS A 13 -3.83 8.80 -7.24
C LYS A 13 -2.94 8.15 -6.20
N HIS A 14 -1.63 8.16 -6.45
CA HIS A 14 -0.61 7.75 -5.50
C HIS A 14 -0.84 8.45 -4.16
N PHE A 15 -1.31 7.70 -3.16
CA PHE A 15 -1.56 8.24 -1.82
C PHE A 15 -0.33 8.11 -0.91
N TYR A 16 0.73 7.48 -1.42
CA TYR A 16 1.97 7.21 -0.71
C TYR A 16 3.19 7.76 -1.48
N LYS A 17 4.25 8.08 -0.72
CA LYS A 17 5.48 8.71 -1.20
C LYS A 17 6.68 7.76 -1.05
N GLU A 18 6.68 6.95 0.00
CA GLU A 18 7.76 6.03 0.32
C GLU A 18 7.18 4.64 0.61
N VAL A 19 7.85 3.62 0.06
CA VAL A 19 7.54 2.21 0.30
C VAL A 19 8.71 1.58 1.06
N THR A 20 8.45 1.03 2.24
CA THR A 20 9.46 0.39 3.08
C THR A 20 9.07 -1.03 3.45
N THR A 21 10.07 -1.87 3.75
CA THR A 21 9.84 -3.22 4.28
C THR A 21 10.29 -3.25 5.73
N TRP A 22 9.49 -3.88 6.58
CA TRP A 22 9.73 -3.99 8.01
C TRP A 22 9.53 -5.42 8.48
N LEU A 23 10.27 -5.81 9.51
CA LEU A 23 10.00 -7.03 10.25
C LEU A 23 8.72 -6.85 11.05
N ALA A 24 7.86 -7.88 11.05
CA ALA A 24 6.71 -7.91 11.92
C ALA A 24 7.18 -7.90 13.39
N ASP A 25 6.42 -7.23 14.26
CA ASP A 25 6.71 -7.14 15.71
C ASP A 25 6.84 -8.53 16.36
N ASP A 26 6.06 -9.49 15.87
CA ASP A 26 6.11 -10.90 16.30
C ASP A 26 7.40 -11.64 15.86
N GLY A 27 8.31 -11.01 15.13
CA GLY A 27 9.51 -11.62 14.53
C GLY A 27 9.22 -12.63 13.41
N ASN A 28 7.96 -12.96 13.17
CA ASN A 28 7.53 -13.95 12.21
C ASN A 28 7.00 -13.29 10.93
N GLY A 29 7.94 -12.93 10.05
CA GLY A 29 7.68 -12.44 8.71
C GLY A 29 7.93 -10.96 8.49
N TRP A 30 7.66 -10.53 7.27
CA TRP A 30 7.91 -9.22 6.72
C TRP A 30 6.59 -8.55 6.36
N MET A 31 6.54 -7.25 6.55
CA MET A 31 5.41 -6.40 6.19
C MET A 31 5.91 -5.30 5.27
N VAL A 32 5.06 -4.87 4.36
CA VAL A 32 5.30 -3.71 3.49
C VAL A 32 4.55 -2.52 4.08
N MET A 33 5.19 -1.36 4.11
CA MET A 33 4.63 -0.13 4.64
C MET A 33 4.65 0.96 3.57
N LEU A 34 3.52 1.63 3.38
CA LEU A 34 3.36 2.77 2.48
C LEU A 34 3.23 4.02 3.36
N ASN A 35 4.22 4.93 3.35
CA ASN A 35 4.23 6.12 4.22
C ASN A 35 3.87 5.80 5.68
N TYR A 36 4.56 4.83 6.29
CA TYR A 36 4.30 4.36 7.66
C TYR A 36 2.97 3.62 7.88
N ARG A 37 2.17 3.36 6.84
CA ARG A 37 0.94 2.56 6.92
C ARG A 37 1.22 1.13 6.47
N THR A 38 0.94 0.16 7.34
CA THR A 38 1.04 -1.26 7.00
C THR A 38 0.09 -1.61 5.85
N LEU A 39 0.62 -2.27 4.82
CA LEU A 39 -0.15 -2.82 3.73
C LEU A 39 -1.12 -3.89 4.27
N LYS A 40 -2.38 -3.78 3.87
CA LYS A 40 -3.42 -4.75 4.25
C LYS A 40 -3.98 -5.40 3.01
N THR A 41 -4.43 -6.64 3.15
CA THR A 41 -5.21 -7.31 2.11
C THR A 41 -6.55 -6.61 1.92
N PRO A 42 -7.25 -6.81 0.79
CA PRO A 42 -8.61 -6.30 0.60
C PRO A 42 -9.58 -6.72 1.73
N PHE A 43 -9.30 -7.84 2.40
CA PHE A 43 -10.04 -8.29 3.59
C PHE A 43 -9.59 -7.63 4.91
N LYS A 44 -8.85 -6.52 4.84
CA LYS A 44 -8.29 -5.77 5.98
C LYS A 44 -7.35 -6.59 6.89
N ARG A 45 -6.84 -7.72 6.40
CA ARG A 45 -5.88 -8.55 7.16
C ARG A 45 -4.45 -8.02 6.97
N PRO A 46 -3.59 -8.11 7.99
CA PRO A 46 -2.18 -7.77 7.83
C PRO A 46 -1.54 -8.67 6.78
N LEU A 47 -0.86 -8.07 5.79
CA LEU A 47 -0.11 -8.83 4.79
C LEU A 47 1.26 -9.21 5.39
N LYS A 48 1.34 -10.44 5.92
CA LYS A 48 2.58 -11.02 6.45
C LYS A 48 3.22 -11.90 5.38
N LEU A 49 4.49 -11.65 5.11
CA LEU A 49 5.27 -12.35 4.09
C LEU A 49 6.39 -13.15 4.76
N SER A 50 6.57 -14.41 4.39
CA SER A 50 7.60 -15.26 5.03
C SER A 50 9.03 -14.94 4.60
N ASN A 51 9.22 -14.25 3.47
CA ASN A 51 10.53 -14.01 2.88
C ASN A 51 10.76 -12.51 2.59
N LEU A 52 11.96 -12.02 2.94
CA LEU A 52 12.44 -10.67 2.66
C LEU A 52 12.44 -10.37 1.16
N ALA A 53 12.90 -11.32 0.34
CA ALA A 53 12.96 -11.13 -1.11
C ALA A 53 11.58 -10.86 -1.71
N LEU A 54 10.56 -11.56 -1.20
CA LEU A 54 9.17 -11.38 -1.63
C LEU A 54 8.61 -10.03 -1.15
N ALA A 55 8.94 -9.60 0.08
CA ALA A 55 8.58 -8.28 0.56
C ALA A 55 9.22 -7.15 -0.26
N LYS A 56 10.48 -7.30 -0.67
CA LYS A 56 11.17 -6.35 -1.56
C LYS A 56 10.57 -6.30 -2.96
N ALA A 57 10.24 -7.45 -3.54
CA ALA A 57 9.59 -7.51 -4.85
C ALA A 57 8.23 -6.80 -4.84
N ILE A 58 7.43 -7.03 -3.80
CA ILE A 58 6.15 -6.33 -3.60
C ILE A 58 6.39 -4.83 -3.41
N ALA A 59 7.35 -4.45 -2.56
CA ALA A 59 7.68 -3.03 -2.36
C ALA A 59 8.04 -2.32 -3.67
N ALA A 60 8.82 -2.98 -4.54
CA ALA A 60 9.16 -2.48 -5.86
C ALA A 60 7.95 -2.39 -6.80
N GLU A 61 7.01 -3.33 -6.73
CA GLU A 61 5.75 -3.28 -7.50
C GLU A 61 4.91 -2.07 -7.10
N TRP A 62 4.80 -1.78 -5.79
CA TRP A 62 4.12 -0.58 -5.30
C TRP A 62 4.90 0.70 -5.67
N GLU A 63 6.23 0.71 -5.58
CA GLU A 63 7.03 1.87 -6.00
C GLU A 63 6.85 2.17 -7.49
N SER A 64 6.70 1.13 -8.32
CA SER A 64 6.50 1.26 -9.76
C SER A 64 5.08 1.66 -10.16
N GLN A 65 4.16 1.81 -9.20
CA GLN A 65 2.76 2.13 -9.46
C GLN A 65 2.57 3.64 -9.75
N ASP A 66 3.44 4.23 -10.57
CA ASP A 66 3.30 5.60 -11.01
C ASP A 66 1.91 5.82 -11.63
N SER A 67 1.24 6.83 -11.09
CA SER A 67 -0.13 7.22 -11.37
C SER A 67 -0.46 7.01 -12.84
N ILE A 68 -1.28 6.00 -13.14
CA ILE A 68 -1.94 5.94 -14.44
C ILE A 68 -2.71 7.26 -14.51
N LEU A 69 -2.24 8.16 -15.38
CA LEU A 69 -2.97 9.34 -15.82
C LEU A 69 -4.24 8.82 -16.48
N ILE A 70 -5.27 8.60 -15.66
CA ILE A 70 -6.63 8.41 -16.13
C ILE A 70 -7.07 9.82 -16.53
N ASP A 71 -6.75 10.19 -17.77
CA ASP A 71 -7.44 11.26 -18.47
C ASP A 71 -8.87 10.76 -18.71
N ILE A 72 -9.83 11.34 -17.97
CA ILE A 72 -11.28 11.11 -18.11
C ILE A 72 -11.94 12.42 -18.55
#